data_AF-A0A263BRX5-F1
#
_entry.id   AF-A0A263BRX5-F1
#
_cell.length_a   1.000
_cell.length_b   1.000
_cell.length_c   1.000
_cell.angle_alpha   90.00
_cell.angle_beta   90.00
_cell.angle_gamma   90.00
#
_symmetry.space_group_name_H-M   'P 1'
#
loop_
_entity.id
_entity.type
_entity.pdbx_description
1 polymer ?
#
loop_
_entity_poly.entity_id
_entity_poly.type
_entity_poly.pdbx_seq_one_letter_code
_entity_poly.pdbx_strand_id
1 'polypeptide(L)'
;MLPEEKFNEYVTYLIEKDELYTIVLKNFMYYSAAESHATLARILRRHFDDQHPERKTDAISLLESSIDLHLNTEQYDDDYINYDHVIWAYQDLISLHWDVYNDAKKCLELSLDALKILDFVSDDQLNFGVRGEIWYNKWYFLSQTGKEAEAIVECKAKLEEIEAKDLPYRQNSMLYYGNLFLAVTYKRQEDYLQGINYLKKVAVLTPIYDDYHKYNLPRYKEILLSQDDDPKACYEELWSFLDRINVHPTWDFDPKLIENSDGSRK
;
A
#
# COMPACT_ATOMS: atom_id res chain seq x y z
N MET A 1 -10.83 18.44 -9.27
CA MET A 1 -9.95 19.21 -8.38
C MET A 1 -10.78 19.92 -7.32
N LEU A 2 -10.43 19.71 -6.04
CA LEU A 2 -11.06 20.39 -4.89
C LEU A 2 -10.77 21.91 -4.96
N PRO A 3 -11.73 22.82 -4.76
CA PRO A 3 -11.45 24.26 -4.80
C PRO A 3 -10.44 24.70 -3.74
N GLU A 4 -9.60 25.70 -4.06
CA GLU A 4 -8.58 26.25 -3.15
C GLU A 4 -9.16 26.76 -1.82
N GLU A 5 -10.34 27.38 -1.85
CA GLU A 5 -11.03 27.83 -0.64
C GLU A 5 -11.29 26.65 0.32
N LYS A 6 -11.77 25.53 -0.21
CA LYS A 6 -12.08 24.33 0.57
C LYS A 6 -10.81 23.58 1.02
N PHE A 7 -9.75 23.61 0.21
CA PHE A 7 -8.43 23.16 0.63
C PHE A 7 -7.95 23.95 1.87
N ASN A 8 -8.03 25.28 1.81
CA ASN A 8 -7.61 26.16 2.92
C ASN A 8 -8.49 26.01 4.17
N GLU A 9 -9.78 25.70 4.00
CA GLU A 9 -10.66 25.32 5.10
C GLU A 9 -10.14 24.07 5.82
N TYR A 10 -9.78 23.01 5.07
CA TYR A 10 -9.23 21.79 5.67
C TYR A 10 -7.88 22.01 6.34
N VAL A 11 -7.00 22.83 5.75
CA VAL A 11 -5.75 23.26 6.39
C VAL A 11 -6.06 23.89 7.75
N THR A 12 -7.01 24.82 7.80
CA THR A 12 -7.40 25.54 9.02
C THR A 12 -8.02 24.61 10.06
N TYR A 13 -8.91 23.72 9.63
CA TYR A 13 -9.50 22.70 10.50
C TYR A 13 -8.42 21.83 11.18
N LEU A 14 -7.43 21.37 10.41
CA LEU A 14 -6.36 20.51 10.94
C LEU A 14 -5.39 21.26 11.86
N ILE A 15 -5.17 22.58 11.66
CA ILE A 15 -4.43 23.43 12.61
C ILE A 15 -5.01 23.31 14.01
N GLU A 16 -6.33 23.31 14.10
CA GLU A 16 -7.04 23.38 15.38
C GLU A 16 -7.27 22.00 16.01
N LYS A 17 -7.20 20.91 15.23
CA LYS A 17 -7.74 19.60 15.61
C LYS A 17 -6.77 18.43 15.57
N ASP A 18 -5.61 18.54 14.91
CA ASP A 18 -4.66 17.43 14.79
C ASP A 18 -3.29 17.78 15.36
N GLU A 19 -2.81 17.03 16.36
CA GLU A 19 -1.50 17.26 16.98
C GLU A 19 -0.32 17.01 16.02
N LEU A 20 -0.51 16.19 14.98
CA LEU A 20 0.48 15.98 13.91
C LEU A 20 0.56 17.16 12.94
N TYR A 21 -0.37 18.13 13.03
CA TYR A 21 -0.32 19.37 12.26
C TYR A 21 1.06 20.03 12.36
N THR A 22 1.60 20.11 13.58
CA THR A 22 2.86 20.80 13.89
C THR A 22 4.07 20.23 13.16
N ILE A 23 4.02 18.95 12.80
CA ILE A 23 5.11 18.20 12.16
C ILE A 23 5.00 18.28 10.63
N VAL A 24 3.78 18.11 10.10
CA VAL A 24 3.57 17.87 8.67
C VAL A 24 3.19 19.16 7.92
N LEU A 25 2.45 20.07 8.56
CA LEU A 25 1.76 21.15 7.87
C LEU A 25 2.50 22.49 7.89
N LYS A 26 3.56 22.61 8.71
CA LYS A 26 4.42 23.79 8.73
C LYS A 26 5.31 23.93 7.48
N ASN A 27 5.51 22.85 6.73
CA ASN A 27 6.46 22.79 5.62
C ASN A 27 5.84 22.48 4.24
N PHE A 28 4.56 22.10 4.14
CA PHE A 28 4.04 21.43 2.93
C PHE A 28 2.55 21.71 2.59
N MET A 29 2.05 22.94 2.72
CA MET A 29 0.65 23.26 2.36
C MET A 29 0.56 24.42 1.35
N TYR A 30 0.94 24.16 0.11
CA TYR A 30 0.63 25.05 -1.01
C TYR A 30 -0.42 24.37 -1.88
N TYR A 31 -1.51 25.07 -2.19
CA TYR A 31 -2.58 24.51 -3.02
C TYR A 31 -2.08 24.06 -4.41
N SER A 32 -1.01 24.64 -4.94
CA SER A 32 -0.41 24.23 -6.21
C SER A 32 0.54 23.04 -6.10
N ALA A 33 0.91 22.59 -4.90
CA ALA A 33 1.88 21.51 -4.72
C ALA A 33 1.19 20.14 -4.63
N ALA A 34 1.63 19.20 -5.46
CA ALA A 34 1.05 17.86 -5.52
C ALA A 34 1.15 17.11 -4.19
N GLU A 35 2.28 17.21 -3.49
CA GLU A 35 2.52 16.59 -2.19
C GLU A 35 1.57 17.13 -1.11
N SER A 36 1.20 18.40 -1.19
CA SER A 36 0.27 19.02 -0.24
C SER A 36 -1.11 18.38 -0.30
N HIS A 37 -1.58 18.06 -1.52
CA HIS A 37 -2.88 17.41 -1.71
C HIS A 37 -2.88 15.97 -1.16
N ALA A 38 -1.88 15.15 -1.51
CA ALA A 38 -1.80 13.78 -0.99
C ALA A 38 -1.65 13.77 0.54
N THR A 39 -0.83 14.66 1.09
CA THR A 39 -0.62 14.78 2.53
C THR A 39 -1.89 15.19 3.25
N LEU A 40 -2.61 16.20 2.73
CA LEU A 40 -3.87 16.64 3.30
C LEU A 40 -4.92 15.52 3.26
N ALA A 41 -5.03 14.76 2.16
CA ALA A 41 -5.95 13.63 2.06
C ALA A 41 -5.68 12.56 3.13
N ARG A 42 -4.40 12.21 3.34
CA ARG A 42 -3.98 11.21 4.36
C ARG A 42 -4.31 11.67 5.77
N ILE A 43 -4.05 12.93 6.11
CA ILE A 43 -4.37 13.46 7.44
C ILE A 43 -5.90 13.52 7.60
N LEU A 44 -6.62 13.99 6.57
CA LEU A 44 -8.08 14.10 6.60
C LEU A 44 -8.76 12.74 6.83
N ARG A 45 -8.18 11.63 6.31
CA ARG A 45 -8.67 10.26 6.56
C ARG A 45 -8.76 9.91 8.04
N ARG A 46 -7.89 10.47 8.89
CA ARG A 46 -7.91 10.28 10.37
C ARG A 46 -9.13 10.94 11.04
N HIS A 47 -9.76 11.89 10.34
CA HIS A 47 -10.89 12.69 10.82
C HIS A 47 -12.18 12.39 10.06
N PHE A 48 -12.29 11.19 9.47
CA PHE A 48 -13.55 10.72 8.93
C PHE A 48 -14.53 10.39 10.04
N ASP A 49 -15.72 10.95 9.94
CA ASP A 49 -16.81 10.73 10.85
C ASP A 49 -18.15 10.79 10.08
N ASP A 50 -19.22 10.35 10.73
CA ASP A 50 -20.55 10.33 10.13
C ASP A 50 -21.21 11.73 10.07
N GLN A 51 -20.66 12.73 10.77
CA GLN A 51 -21.16 14.11 10.75
C GLN A 51 -20.68 14.87 9.52
N HIS A 52 -19.52 14.48 8.99
CA HIS A 52 -18.84 15.09 7.85
C HIS A 52 -18.48 14.07 6.76
N PRO A 53 -19.48 13.39 6.16
CA PRO A 53 -19.24 12.37 5.14
C PRO A 53 -18.58 12.93 3.87
N GLU A 54 -18.71 14.24 3.60
CA GLU A 54 -18.07 14.94 2.48
C GLU A 54 -16.54 14.83 2.50
N ARG A 55 -15.93 14.72 3.70
CA ARG A 55 -14.48 14.61 3.85
C ARG A 55 -13.90 13.41 3.11
N LYS A 56 -14.67 12.31 3.04
CA LYS A 56 -14.28 11.11 2.29
C LYS A 56 -14.16 11.41 0.81
N THR A 57 -15.16 12.09 0.24
CA THR A 57 -15.18 12.46 -1.18
C THR A 57 -14.15 13.53 -1.51
N ASP A 58 -13.90 14.46 -0.59
CA ASP A 58 -12.88 15.50 -0.78
C ASP A 58 -11.46 14.95 -0.70
N ALA A 59 -11.18 14.00 0.20
CA ALA A 59 -9.90 13.31 0.26
C ALA A 59 -9.59 12.55 -1.04
N ILE A 60 -10.60 11.94 -1.66
CA ILE A 60 -10.47 11.34 -3.01
C ILE A 60 -10.11 12.41 -4.03
N SER A 61 -10.85 13.53 -4.06
CA SER A 61 -10.56 14.64 -4.98
C SER A 61 -9.17 15.25 -4.79
N LEU A 62 -8.65 15.28 -3.57
CA LEU A 62 -7.28 15.71 -3.28
C LEU A 62 -6.26 14.73 -3.88
N LEU A 63 -6.45 13.42 -3.71
CA LEU A 63 -5.55 12.41 -4.28
C LEU A 63 -5.54 12.43 -5.81
N GLU A 64 -6.71 12.57 -6.45
CA GLU A 64 -6.81 12.78 -7.90
C GLU A 64 -6.04 14.03 -8.34
N SER A 65 -6.20 15.13 -7.61
CA SER A 65 -5.51 16.39 -7.89
C SER A 65 -3.99 16.27 -7.69
N SER A 66 -3.54 15.49 -6.71
CA SER A 66 -2.12 15.21 -6.48
C SER A 66 -1.50 14.49 -7.68
N ILE A 67 -2.18 13.46 -8.20
CA ILE A 67 -1.73 12.71 -9.38
C ILE A 67 -1.66 13.65 -10.59
N ASP A 68 -2.71 14.44 -10.83
CA ASP A 68 -2.77 15.38 -11.95
C ASP A 68 -1.64 16.41 -11.88
N LEU A 69 -1.37 16.99 -10.69
CA LEU A 69 -0.32 17.97 -10.49
C LEU A 69 1.08 17.38 -10.66
N HIS A 70 1.31 16.14 -10.24
CA HIS A 70 2.59 15.46 -10.47
C HIS A 70 2.84 15.14 -11.95
N LEU A 71 1.79 14.80 -12.69
CA LEU A 71 1.91 14.45 -14.11
C LEU A 71 1.92 15.68 -15.03
N ASN A 72 1.51 16.84 -14.53
CA ASN A 72 1.53 18.09 -15.28
C ASN A 72 2.92 18.75 -15.22
N THR A 73 3.77 18.46 -16.21
CA THR A 73 5.14 18.99 -16.31
C THR A 73 5.21 20.47 -16.69
N GLU A 74 4.11 21.10 -17.13
CA GLU A 74 4.11 22.54 -17.49
C GLU A 74 4.38 23.45 -16.28
N GLN A 75 4.32 22.93 -15.05
CA GLN A 75 4.47 23.70 -13.82
C GLN A 75 5.90 23.69 -13.24
N TYR A 76 6.81 22.87 -13.77
CA TYR A 76 8.17 22.73 -13.24
C TYR A 76 9.22 23.06 -14.31
N ASP A 77 10.24 23.86 -13.95
CA ASP A 77 11.34 24.26 -14.85
C ASP A 77 12.25 23.08 -15.26
N ASP A 78 12.19 21.98 -14.52
CA ASP A 78 12.78 20.69 -14.88
C ASP A 78 11.63 19.75 -15.26
N ASP A 79 11.67 19.14 -16.46
CA ASP A 79 10.73 18.11 -16.96
C ASP A 79 10.76 16.79 -16.12
N TYR A 80 10.92 16.90 -14.81
CA TYR A 80 11.12 15.80 -13.87
C TYR A 80 9.81 15.43 -13.20
N ILE A 81 9.30 14.24 -13.51
CA ILE A 81 8.15 13.64 -12.82
C ILE A 81 8.67 12.75 -11.68
N ASN A 82 8.23 13.03 -10.45
CA ASN A 82 8.48 12.13 -9.32
C ASN A 82 7.47 10.97 -9.34
N TYR A 83 7.79 9.92 -10.09
CA TYR A 83 6.91 8.77 -10.25
C TYR A 83 6.64 7.99 -8.95
N ASP A 84 7.55 8.00 -7.97
CA ASP A 84 7.35 7.33 -6.69
C ASP A 84 6.17 7.97 -5.93
N HIS A 85 6.12 9.31 -5.88
CA HIS A 85 5.00 10.04 -5.27
C HIS A 85 3.67 9.82 -6.02
N VAL A 86 3.72 9.77 -7.36
CA VAL A 86 2.53 9.43 -8.17
C VAL A 86 1.99 8.05 -7.80
N ILE A 87 2.88 7.05 -7.69
CA ILE A 87 2.47 5.68 -7.36
C ILE A 87 1.89 5.62 -5.94
N TRP A 88 2.47 6.31 -4.96
CA TRP A 88 1.89 6.38 -3.61
C TRP A 88 0.51 7.03 -3.60
N ALA A 89 0.32 8.12 -4.35
CA ALA A 89 -0.98 8.75 -4.48
C ALA A 89 -2.01 7.79 -5.11
N TYR A 90 -1.61 6.97 -6.10
CA TYR A 90 -2.46 5.90 -6.62
C TYR A 90 -2.80 4.84 -5.57
N GLN A 91 -1.85 4.41 -4.74
CA GLN A 91 -2.10 3.43 -3.67
C GLN A 91 -3.15 3.95 -2.67
N ASP A 92 -2.98 5.18 -2.21
CA ASP A 92 -3.94 5.83 -1.31
C ASP A 92 -5.31 5.98 -1.97
N LEU A 93 -5.33 6.37 -3.25
CA LEU A 93 -6.56 6.57 -4.00
C LEU A 93 -7.31 5.25 -4.19
N ILE A 94 -6.61 4.17 -4.51
CA ILE A 94 -7.19 2.82 -4.63
C ILE A 94 -7.80 2.38 -3.29
N SER A 95 -7.04 2.49 -2.18
CA SER A 95 -7.53 2.12 -0.85
C SER A 95 -8.76 2.93 -0.48
N LEU A 96 -8.72 4.25 -0.69
CA LEU A 96 -9.81 5.13 -0.30
C LEU A 96 -11.06 4.93 -1.18
N HIS A 97 -10.91 4.71 -2.48
CA HIS A 97 -12.05 4.37 -3.35
C HIS A 97 -12.72 3.07 -2.93
N TRP A 98 -11.94 2.06 -2.55
CA TRP A 98 -12.49 0.81 -2.06
C TRP A 98 -13.26 1.00 -0.74
N ASP A 99 -12.66 1.70 0.23
CA ASP A 99 -13.27 1.94 1.54
C ASP A 99 -14.57 2.76 1.45
N VAL A 100 -14.63 3.75 0.54
CA VAL A 100 -15.74 4.70 0.45
C VAL A 100 -16.86 4.20 -0.46
N TYR A 101 -16.50 3.63 -1.62
CA TYR A 101 -17.48 3.28 -2.66
C TYR A 101 -17.62 1.78 -2.89
N ASN A 102 -16.68 0.96 -2.40
CA ASN A 102 -16.63 -0.48 -2.66
C ASN A 102 -16.70 -0.80 -4.17
N ASP A 103 -16.11 0.07 -5.01
CA ASP A 103 -16.12 -0.04 -6.46
C ASP A 103 -14.86 -0.77 -6.96
N ALA A 104 -14.97 -2.09 -7.08
CA ALA A 104 -13.89 -2.93 -7.58
C ALA A 104 -13.45 -2.58 -9.00
N LYS A 105 -14.37 -2.11 -9.86
CA LYS A 105 -14.04 -1.80 -11.26
C LYS A 105 -13.17 -0.55 -11.32
N LYS A 106 -13.54 0.50 -10.57
CA LYS A 106 -12.73 1.72 -10.49
C LYS A 106 -11.37 1.45 -9.85
N CYS A 107 -11.31 0.63 -8.79
CA CYS A 107 -10.04 0.26 -8.16
C CYS A 107 -9.12 -0.54 -9.11
N LEU A 108 -9.70 -1.41 -9.96
CA LEU A 108 -8.96 -2.10 -11.02
C LEU A 108 -8.44 -1.12 -12.07
N GLU A 109 -9.27 -0.18 -12.54
CA GLU A 109 -8.85 0.86 -13.50
C GLU A 109 -7.67 1.67 -12.96
N LEU A 110 -7.76 2.14 -11.71
CA LEU A 110 -6.69 2.86 -11.03
C LEU A 110 -5.41 2.03 -10.87
N SER A 111 -5.54 0.73 -10.57
CA SER A 111 -4.39 -0.18 -10.47
C SER A 111 -3.70 -0.36 -11.83
N LEU A 112 -4.47 -0.42 -12.92
CA LEU A 112 -3.93 -0.48 -14.28
C LEU A 112 -3.26 0.82 -14.69
N ASP A 113 -3.79 1.97 -14.28
CA ASP A 113 -3.17 3.27 -14.53
C ASP A 113 -1.84 3.41 -13.76
N ALA A 114 -1.79 2.98 -12.50
CA ALA A 114 -0.54 2.91 -11.73
C ALA A 114 0.51 1.98 -12.36
N LEU A 115 0.07 0.85 -12.96
CA LEU A 115 0.97 -0.05 -13.68
C LEU A 115 1.60 0.61 -14.93
N LYS A 116 0.86 1.47 -15.64
CA LYS A 116 1.43 2.24 -16.77
C LYS A 116 2.53 3.19 -16.30
N ILE A 117 2.37 3.77 -15.11
CA ILE A 117 3.41 4.62 -14.51
C ILE A 117 4.65 3.79 -14.17
N LEU A 118 4.45 2.59 -13.62
CA LEU A 118 5.53 1.65 -13.28
C LEU A 118 6.39 1.19 -14.48
N ASP A 119 5.93 1.36 -15.72
CA ASP A 119 6.72 1.11 -16.92
C ASP A 119 7.82 2.16 -17.16
N PHE A 120 7.68 3.35 -16.54
CA PHE A 120 8.66 4.44 -16.61
C PHE A 120 9.66 4.44 -15.44
N VAL A 121 9.51 3.52 -14.49
CA VAL A 121 10.29 3.50 -13.25
C VAL A 121 11.10 2.22 -13.16
N SER A 122 12.41 2.33 -12.96
CA SER A 122 13.27 1.19 -12.69
C SER A 122 13.14 0.74 -11.23
N ASP A 123 13.45 -0.53 -10.97
CA ASP A 123 13.23 -1.16 -9.66
C ASP A 123 14.05 -0.56 -8.51
N ASP A 124 15.15 0.12 -8.81
CA ASP A 124 16.00 0.81 -7.84
C ASP A 124 15.46 2.18 -7.42
N GLN A 125 14.51 2.73 -8.18
CA GLN A 125 13.88 4.04 -7.92
C GLN A 125 12.68 3.98 -6.98
N LEU A 126 12.19 2.79 -6.64
CA LEU A 126 11.04 2.60 -5.76
C LEU A 126 11.46 2.04 -4.40
N ASN A 127 10.72 2.43 -3.37
CA ASN A 127 10.79 1.75 -2.09
C ASN A 127 10.34 0.28 -2.22
N PHE A 128 10.94 -0.60 -1.42
CA PHE A 128 10.52 -2.00 -1.36
C PHE A 128 9.04 -2.09 -1.03
N GLY A 129 8.31 -2.94 -1.76
CA GLY A 129 6.89 -3.17 -1.53
C GLY A 129 6.00 -2.53 -2.59
N VAL A 130 6.32 -1.29 -2.99
CA VAL A 130 5.46 -0.44 -3.85
C VAL A 130 5.02 -1.16 -5.12
N ARG A 131 5.98 -1.69 -5.90
CA ARG A 131 5.66 -2.40 -7.15
C ARG A 131 4.81 -3.64 -6.89
N GLY A 132 5.15 -4.41 -5.87
CA GLY A 132 4.43 -5.64 -5.53
C GLY A 132 2.98 -5.37 -5.12
N GLU A 133 2.75 -4.31 -4.36
CA GLU A 133 1.43 -3.93 -3.88
C GLU A 133 0.52 -3.44 -5.01
N ILE A 134 1.03 -2.68 -5.97
CA ILE A 134 0.24 -2.29 -7.16
C ILE A 134 -0.21 -3.53 -7.95
N TRP A 135 0.67 -4.51 -8.13
CA TRP A 135 0.30 -5.78 -8.77
C TRP A 135 -0.70 -6.59 -7.94
N TYR A 136 -0.54 -6.63 -6.61
CA TYR A 136 -1.53 -7.23 -5.71
C TYR A 136 -2.90 -6.59 -5.90
N ASN A 137 -2.98 -5.25 -5.87
CA ASN A 137 -4.23 -4.52 -6.05
C ASN A 137 -4.86 -4.87 -7.40
N LYS A 138 -4.07 -4.89 -8.47
CA LYS A 138 -4.53 -5.30 -9.79
C LYS A 138 -5.16 -6.70 -9.78
N TRP A 139 -4.49 -7.72 -9.22
CA TRP A 139 -5.05 -9.08 -9.18
C TRP A 139 -6.24 -9.20 -8.24
N TYR A 140 -6.17 -8.56 -7.08
CA TYR A 140 -7.26 -8.51 -6.10
C TYR A 140 -8.52 -7.92 -6.73
N PHE A 141 -8.46 -6.72 -7.30
CA PHE A 141 -9.65 -6.09 -7.88
C PHE A 141 -10.11 -6.78 -9.16
N LEU A 142 -9.21 -7.37 -9.95
CA LEU A 142 -9.60 -8.25 -11.05
C LEU A 142 -10.45 -9.43 -10.54
N SER A 143 -10.05 -10.06 -9.42
CA SER A 143 -10.85 -11.13 -8.81
C SER A 143 -12.23 -10.65 -8.35
N GLN A 144 -12.32 -9.45 -7.77
CA GLN A 144 -13.58 -8.85 -7.32
C GLN A 144 -14.52 -8.49 -8.48
N THR A 145 -14.02 -8.40 -9.72
CA THR A 145 -14.85 -8.20 -10.92
C THR A 145 -15.40 -9.50 -11.54
N GLY A 146 -15.30 -10.63 -10.83
CA GLY A 146 -15.76 -11.93 -11.32
C GLY A 146 -14.75 -12.67 -12.20
N LYS A 147 -13.50 -12.19 -12.24
CA LYS A 147 -12.39 -12.73 -13.05
C LYS A 147 -11.29 -13.35 -12.20
N GLU A 148 -11.65 -14.01 -11.10
CA GLU A 148 -10.68 -14.59 -10.15
C GLU A 148 -9.77 -15.64 -10.79
N ALA A 149 -10.29 -16.51 -11.65
CA ALA A 149 -9.49 -17.50 -12.37
C ALA A 149 -8.43 -16.86 -13.28
N GLU A 150 -8.78 -15.76 -13.96
CA GLU A 150 -7.86 -14.97 -14.79
C GLU A 150 -6.75 -14.36 -13.92
N ALA A 151 -7.12 -13.76 -12.78
CA ALA A 151 -6.17 -13.17 -11.83
C ALA A 151 -5.19 -14.20 -11.26
N ILE A 152 -5.65 -15.41 -10.92
CA ILE A 152 -4.79 -16.50 -10.42
C ILE A 152 -3.80 -16.94 -11.49
N VAL A 153 -4.26 -17.17 -12.73
CA VAL A 153 -3.39 -17.62 -13.83
C VAL A 153 -2.31 -16.59 -14.11
N GLU A 154 -2.69 -15.31 -14.18
CA GLU A 154 -1.74 -14.24 -14.44
C GLU A 154 -0.74 -14.05 -13.29
N CYS A 155 -1.21 -14.09 -12.03
CA CYS A 155 -0.33 -14.00 -10.88
C CYS A 155 0.71 -15.13 -10.89
N LYS A 156 0.29 -16.38 -11.13
CA LYS A 156 1.21 -17.52 -11.18
C LYS A 156 2.24 -17.37 -12.31
N ALA A 157 1.80 -17.01 -13.51
CA ALA A 157 2.72 -16.77 -14.63
C ALA A 157 3.73 -15.66 -14.32
N LYS A 158 3.30 -14.59 -13.64
CA LYS A 158 4.19 -13.49 -13.24
C LYS A 158 5.18 -13.89 -12.17
N LEU A 159 4.76 -14.71 -11.20
CA LEU A 159 5.66 -15.27 -10.19
C LEU A 159 6.73 -16.16 -10.83
N GLU A 160 6.35 -17.05 -11.75
CA GLU A 160 7.29 -17.89 -12.50
C GLU A 160 8.31 -17.06 -13.31
N GLU A 161 7.84 -15.99 -13.97
CA GLU A 161 8.70 -15.05 -14.69
C GLU A 161 9.75 -14.39 -13.78
N ILE A 162 9.36 -14.03 -12.56
CA ILE A 162 10.22 -13.32 -11.60
C ILE A 162 11.19 -14.28 -10.92
N GLU A 163 10.74 -15.48 -10.53
CA GLU A 163 11.60 -16.53 -9.96
C GLU A 163 12.70 -16.94 -10.96
N ALA A 164 12.39 -17.00 -12.26
CA ALA A 164 13.37 -17.36 -13.30
C ALA A 164 14.49 -16.32 -13.51
N LYS A 165 14.29 -15.08 -13.04
CA LYS A 165 15.24 -13.98 -13.26
C LYS A 165 16.28 -13.80 -12.14
N ASP A 166 16.17 -14.54 -11.04
CA ASP A 166 17.08 -14.47 -9.87
C ASP A 166 17.37 -13.01 -9.42
N LEU A 167 16.29 -12.28 -9.17
CA LEU A 167 16.32 -10.84 -8.98
C LEU A 167 16.76 -10.41 -7.55
N PRO A 168 17.30 -9.20 -7.38
CA PRO A 168 17.64 -8.65 -6.07
C PRO A 168 16.40 -8.46 -5.18
N TYR A 169 16.65 -8.38 -3.87
CA TYR A 169 15.62 -8.27 -2.83
C TYR A 169 14.52 -7.22 -3.12
N ARG A 170 14.88 -6.04 -3.68
CA ARG A 170 13.91 -4.98 -4.01
C ARG A 170 12.81 -5.43 -4.96
N GLN A 171 13.12 -6.38 -5.84
CA GLN A 171 12.21 -6.93 -6.85
C GLN A 171 11.43 -8.14 -6.32
N ASN A 172 11.83 -8.68 -5.16
CA ASN A 172 11.12 -9.75 -4.47
C ASN A 172 9.82 -9.29 -3.84
N SER A 173 9.53 -7.97 -3.78
CA SER A 173 8.21 -7.49 -3.34
C SER A 173 7.10 -8.06 -4.21
N MET A 174 7.35 -8.28 -5.50
CA MET A 174 6.42 -8.96 -6.39
C MET A 174 6.17 -10.42 -6.00
N LEU A 175 7.23 -11.14 -5.61
CA LEU A 175 7.09 -12.50 -5.09
C LEU A 175 6.30 -12.49 -3.78
N TYR A 176 6.60 -11.56 -2.88
CA TYR A 176 5.90 -11.42 -1.61
C TYR A 176 4.40 -11.19 -1.83
N TYR A 177 4.06 -10.15 -2.59
CA TYR A 177 2.68 -9.72 -2.80
C TYR A 177 1.89 -10.69 -3.70
N GLY A 178 2.51 -11.34 -4.68
CA GLY A 178 1.85 -12.36 -5.50
C GLY A 178 1.53 -13.63 -4.69
N ASN A 179 2.45 -14.09 -3.85
CA ASN A 179 2.14 -15.20 -2.93
C ASN A 179 1.08 -14.78 -1.90
N LEU A 180 1.09 -13.53 -1.42
CA LEU A 180 0.05 -13.01 -0.52
C LEU A 180 -1.34 -12.99 -1.20
N PHE A 181 -1.43 -12.51 -2.44
CA PHE A 181 -2.66 -12.56 -3.23
C PHE A 181 -3.22 -13.98 -3.35
N LEU A 182 -2.36 -14.95 -3.70
CA LEU A 182 -2.78 -16.35 -3.82
C LEU A 182 -3.22 -16.91 -2.47
N ALA A 183 -2.49 -16.63 -1.38
CA ALA A 183 -2.86 -17.06 -0.04
C ALA A 183 -4.24 -16.54 0.39
N VAL A 184 -4.54 -15.26 0.18
CA VAL A 184 -5.85 -14.66 0.48
C VAL A 184 -6.93 -15.24 -0.42
N THR A 185 -6.61 -15.49 -1.69
CA THR A 185 -7.56 -16.06 -2.65
C THR A 185 -7.97 -17.47 -2.29
N TYR A 186 -7.01 -18.35 -1.98
CA TYR A 186 -7.32 -19.71 -1.53
C TYR A 186 -8.05 -19.76 -0.20
N LYS A 187 -7.79 -18.82 0.72
CA LYS A 187 -8.59 -18.64 1.93
C LYS A 187 -10.07 -18.33 1.61
N ARG A 188 -10.35 -17.42 0.67
CA ARG A 188 -11.74 -17.10 0.24
C ARG A 188 -12.45 -18.32 -0.36
N GLN A 189 -11.70 -19.22 -0.98
CA GLN A 189 -12.19 -20.49 -1.54
C GLN A 189 -12.30 -21.61 -0.49
N GLU A 190 -11.98 -21.33 0.78
CA GLU A 190 -11.90 -22.31 1.87
C GLU A 190 -10.84 -23.43 1.64
N ASP A 191 -9.91 -23.24 0.71
CA ASP A 191 -8.76 -24.12 0.48
C ASP A 191 -7.57 -23.65 1.34
N TYR A 192 -7.69 -23.88 2.65
CA TYR A 192 -6.70 -23.43 3.61
C TYR A 192 -5.33 -24.08 3.43
N LEU A 193 -5.26 -25.31 2.92
CA LEU A 193 -3.97 -25.99 2.67
C LEU A 193 -3.17 -25.27 1.59
N GLN A 194 -3.82 -24.91 0.48
CA GLN A 194 -3.16 -24.07 -0.54
C GLN A 194 -2.84 -22.69 0.00
N GLY A 195 -3.77 -22.10 0.77
CA GLY A 195 -3.54 -20.83 1.47
C GLY A 195 -2.25 -20.84 2.31
N ILE A 196 -2.07 -21.87 3.14
CA ILE A 196 -0.88 -22.08 3.98
C ILE A 196 0.38 -22.21 3.13
N ASN A 197 0.35 -23.01 2.06
CA ASN A 197 1.52 -23.17 1.19
C ASN A 197 2.03 -21.83 0.65
N TYR A 198 1.11 -20.94 0.27
CA TYR A 198 1.47 -19.59 -0.18
C TYR A 198 1.91 -18.68 0.96
N LEU A 199 1.27 -18.72 2.14
CA LEU A 199 1.74 -17.96 3.30
C LEU A 199 3.14 -18.37 3.77
N LYS A 200 3.49 -19.66 3.69
CA LYS A 200 4.86 -20.13 3.98
C LYS A 200 5.88 -19.48 3.05
N LYS A 201 5.54 -19.30 1.76
CA LYS A 201 6.39 -18.58 0.79
C LYS A 201 6.48 -17.08 1.14
N VAL A 202 5.36 -16.43 1.47
CA VAL A 202 5.35 -15.02 1.94
C VAL A 202 6.28 -14.84 3.12
N ALA A 203 6.24 -15.76 4.07
CA ALA A 203 7.03 -15.66 5.28
C ALA A 203 8.55 -15.80 5.03
N VAL A 204 8.97 -16.62 4.06
CA VAL A 204 10.37 -16.68 3.62
C VAL A 204 10.83 -15.38 2.96
N LEU A 205 9.92 -14.65 2.32
CA LEU A 205 10.20 -13.41 1.59
C LEU A 205 10.09 -12.14 2.45
N THR A 206 9.51 -12.26 3.65
CA THR A 206 9.35 -11.12 4.57
C THR A 206 10.75 -10.65 4.99
N PRO A 207 11.10 -9.37 4.79
CA PRO A 207 12.41 -8.89 5.18
C PRO A 207 12.63 -9.12 6.66
N ILE A 208 13.75 -9.75 7.00
CA ILE A 208 14.24 -9.82 8.36
C ILE A 208 14.99 -8.51 8.63
N TYR A 209 14.26 -7.39 8.68
CA TYR A 209 14.81 -6.14 9.21
C TYR A 209 14.68 -6.21 10.75
N ASP A 210 15.82 -6.19 11.43
CA ASP A 210 16.02 -6.05 12.88
C ASP A 210 15.95 -7.27 13.84
N ASP A 211 16.73 -7.12 14.93
CA ASP A 211 16.92 -8.01 16.08
C ASP A 211 15.62 -8.48 16.77
N TYR A 212 14.46 -7.89 16.42
CA TYR A 212 13.13 -8.32 16.86
C TYR A 212 12.85 -9.80 16.50
N HIS A 213 13.48 -10.31 15.44
CA HIS A 213 13.32 -11.70 14.99
C HIS A 213 14.06 -12.75 15.82
N LYS A 214 15.09 -12.38 16.59
CA LYS A 214 15.86 -13.35 17.40
C LYS A 214 14.98 -14.08 18.43
N TYR A 215 13.90 -13.43 18.87
CA TYR A 215 12.95 -13.97 19.84
C TYR A 215 11.79 -14.74 19.22
N ASN A 216 11.44 -14.49 17.95
CA ASN A 216 10.27 -15.09 17.29
C ASN A 216 10.63 -16.22 16.31
N LEU A 217 11.91 -16.40 15.97
CA LEU A 217 12.40 -17.46 15.08
C LEU A 217 12.00 -18.89 15.51
N PRO A 218 11.96 -19.25 16.82
CA PRO A 218 11.52 -20.58 17.25
C PRO A 218 10.03 -20.82 16.95
N ARG A 219 9.15 -19.86 17.33
CA ARG A 219 7.72 -19.93 17.04
C ARG A 219 7.43 -19.92 15.54
N TYR A 220 8.20 -19.14 14.78
CA TYR A 220 8.14 -19.12 13.32
C TYR A 220 8.48 -20.50 12.72
N LYS A 221 9.55 -21.14 13.18
CA LYS A 221 9.90 -22.51 12.78
C LYS A 221 8.83 -23.51 13.18
N GLU A 222 8.26 -23.41 14.37
CA GLU A 222 7.17 -24.29 14.82
C GLU A 222 5.94 -24.19 13.91
N ILE A 223 5.51 -22.98 13.54
CA ILE A 223 4.36 -22.79 12.62
C ILE A 223 4.69 -23.28 11.19
N LEU A 224 5.92 -23.09 10.71
CA LEU A 224 6.32 -23.64 9.41
C LEU A 224 6.34 -25.18 9.40
N LEU A 225 6.64 -25.78 10.56
CA LEU A 225 6.78 -27.23 10.78
C LEU A 225 5.50 -27.90 11.32
N SER A 226 4.45 -27.13 11.69
CA SER A 226 3.20 -27.69 12.21
C SER A 226 2.56 -28.56 11.15
N GLN A 227 2.03 -29.70 11.58
CA GLN A 227 1.24 -30.58 10.72
C GLN A 227 -0.20 -30.04 10.66
N ASP A 228 -0.76 -29.97 9.46
CA ASP A 228 -2.00 -29.26 9.14
C ASP A 228 -3.27 -30.02 9.59
N ASP A 229 -3.32 -30.46 10.85
CA ASP A 229 -4.45 -31.22 11.41
C ASP A 229 -5.72 -30.36 11.52
N ASP A 230 -5.56 -29.05 11.69
CA ASP A 230 -6.59 -28.02 11.51
C ASP A 230 -6.05 -26.91 10.58
N PRO A 231 -6.25 -27.04 9.26
CA PRO A 231 -5.74 -26.09 8.27
C PRO A 231 -6.25 -24.66 8.46
N LYS A 232 -7.47 -24.49 8.99
CA LYS A 232 -8.03 -23.15 9.19
C LYS A 232 -7.32 -22.45 10.35
N ALA A 233 -7.20 -23.12 11.50
CA ALA A 233 -6.48 -22.56 12.65
C ALA A 233 -5.00 -22.27 12.33
N CYS A 234 -4.35 -23.18 11.60
CA CYS A 234 -2.97 -23.00 11.12
C CYS A 234 -2.84 -21.77 10.21
N TYR A 235 -3.75 -21.60 9.24
CA TYR A 235 -3.78 -20.41 8.38
C TYR A 235 -3.94 -19.13 9.21
N GLU A 236 -4.89 -19.08 10.14
CA GLU A 236 -5.17 -17.90 10.96
C GLU A 236 -3.99 -17.53 11.87
N GLU A 237 -3.31 -18.53 12.46
CA GLU A 237 -2.10 -18.29 13.24
C GLU A 237 -0.95 -17.75 12.38
N LEU A 238 -0.71 -18.34 11.20
CA LEU A 238 0.35 -17.91 10.29
C LEU A 238 0.05 -16.50 9.74
N TRP A 239 -1.20 -16.20 9.40
CA TRP A 239 -1.63 -14.86 9.00
C TRP A 239 -1.40 -13.85 10.11
N SER A 240 -1.84 -14.14 11.34
CA SER A 240 -1.64 -13.24 12.49
C SER A 240 -0.17 -13.04 12.82
N PHE A 241 0.67 -14.06 12.63
CA PHE A 241 2.12 -13.91 12.76
C PHE A 241 2.66 -12.96 11.70
N LEU A 242 2.33 -13.19 10.42
CA LEU A 242 2.73 -12.34 9.30
C LEU A 242 2.29 -10.90 9.51
N ASP A 243 1.02 -10.65 9.84
CA ASP A 243 0.46 -9.33 10.11
C ASP A 243 1.23 -8.56 11.20
N ARG A 244 1.69 -9.25 12.25
CA ARG A 244 2.50 -8.66 13.33
C ARG A 244 3.94 -8.36 12.94
N ILE A 245 4.53 -9.16 12.05
CA ILE A 245 5.91 -8.95 11.56
C ILE A 245 5.96 -8.10 10.30
N ASN A 246 4.83 -7.90 9.64
CA ASN A 246 4.70 -7.02 8.49
C ASN A 246 4.72 -5.59 9.00
N VAL A 247 5.89 -5.17 9.46
CA VAL A 247 6.25 -3.77 9.69
C VAL A 247 6.56 -3.15 8.32
N HIS A 248 5.70 -3.40 7.32
CA HIS A 248 5.63 -2.47 6.22
C HIS A 248 4.83 -1.30 6.76
N PRO A 249 5.39 -0.08 6.75
CA PRO A 249 4.57 1.09 6.91
C PRO A 249 3.70 1.13 5.65
N THR A 250 2.57 0.40 5.65
CA THR A 250 1.37 1.05 5.15
C THR A 250 1.35 2.34 5.94
N TRP A 251 1.46 3.48 5.26
CA TRP A 251 1.44 4.79 5.89
C TRP A 251 0.06 5.10 6.51
N ASP A 252 -0.56 4.13 7.18
CA ASP A 252 -1.28 4.40 8.41
C ASP A 252 -0.28 5.06 9.35
N PHE A 253 -0.15 6.38 9.20
CA PHE A 253 0.63 7.30 10.01
C PHE A 253 0.83 6.76 11.44
N ASP A 254 1.91 6.01 11.69
CA ASP A 254 2.32 5.64 13.04
C ASP A 254 3.15 6.82 13.57
N PRO A 255 2.61 7.61 14.53
CA PRO A 255 3.33 8.75 15.10
C PRO A 255 4.68 8.35 15.70
N LYS A 256 4.86 7.08 16.08
CA LYS A 256 6.10 6.56 16.70
C LYS A 256 7.28 6.47 15.73
N LEU A 257 7.03 6.43 14.42
CA LEU A 257 8.10 6.46 13.41
C LEU A 257 8.66 7.88 13.20
N ILE A 258 7.93 8.92 13.63
CA ILE A 258 8.38 10.31 13.57
C ILE A 258 9.19 10.69 14.81
N GLU A 259 8.89 10.14 15.99
CA GLU A 259 9.71 10.37 17.20
C GLU A 259 11.16 9.89 17.04
N ASN A 260 11.42 8.95 16.13
CA ASN A 260 12.76 8.42 15.86
C ASN A 260 13.51 9.13 14.72
N SER A 261 12.88 10.08 14.01
CA SER A 261 13.55 10.88 12.97
C SER A 261 14.10 12.21 13.49
N ASP A 262 13.90 12.51 14.79
CA ASP A 262 14.60 13.56 15.53
C ASP A 262 16.07 13.16 15.77
N GLY A 263 16.87 13.26 14.70
CA GLY A 263 18.03 14.15 14.63
C GLY A 263 19.11 14.09 15.71
N SER A 264 19.09 13.17 16.67
CA SER A 264 20.14 12.98 17.65
C SER A 264 21.14 11.93 17.16
N ARG A 265 21.74 12.21 16.00
CA ARG A 265 23.10 11.73 15.72
C ARG A 265 24.03 12.41 16.73
N LYS A 266 24.48 11.66 17.73
CA LYS A 266 25.80 11.90 18.33
C LYS A 266 26.87 11.33 17.40
#